data_AF-A0A3N0ZJY2-F1
#
_entry.id   AF-A0A3N0ZJY2-F1
#
_cell.length_a   1.000
_cell.length_b   1.000
_cell.length_c   1.000
_cell.angle_alpha   90.00
_cell.angle_beta   90.00
_cell.angle_gamma   90.00
#
_symmetry.space_group_name_H-M   'P 1'
#
loop_
_entity.id
_entity.type
_entity.pdbx_description
1 polymer ?
#
loop_
_entity_poly.entity_id
_entity_poly.type
_entity_poly.pdbx_seq_one_letter_code
_entity_poly.pdbx_strand_id
1 'polypeptide(L)'
;MIDFLFFYHPHSSYEVNPTAQFGLGLLKLATWAKQLGSSVRVINAQGIKDKKYLDMIVDCKYLMLYGCLIDAPIINEISKYNRIRKKAKYVFVGGPIGKSPEFLNLNNITALVDGFGEDFVEDLHNGIIREGVIRIPKLKMHIDEYPYPKRELLQGFYGGNIFIKDEFNKGISSTILTSLGCYYHCAFCMSGGETFCQNYSMKRVKEEIEDCVRLGIKHFRISDDNIINKKNRLEELCDILKFYNITWRASIRVKPSSVEMYRLMIESGCVELSFGIESGDQFVLDNLQKGTKVQWNTDAIRNAKKAGIGFVRALMMMGTPFETYDTLELNKQWITEADPDMVCLKIFVPYPGTPIFDNPTKYKCKLLPLTDPNNSAYRPDDSQVTANID
;
A
#
# COMPACT_ATOMS: atom_id res chain seq x y z
N MET A 1 -17.20 13.21 24.29
CA MET A 1 -16.25 13.44 23.18
C MET A 1 -15.22 12.33 23.26
N ILE A 2 -14.98 11.59 22.18
CA ILE A 2 -13.94 10.54 22.16
C ILE A 2 -12.56 11.17 21.98
N ASP A 3 -11.50 10.49 22.41
CA ASP A 3 -10.14 11.00 22.25
C ASP A 3 -9.73 10.95 20.77
N PHE A 4 -9.75 9.76 20.17
CA PHE A 4 -9.30 9.56 18.80
C PHE A 4 -10.43 9.05 17.89
N LEU A 5 -10.64 9.76 16.79
CA LEU A 5 -11.40 9.30 15.64
C LEU A 5 -10.43 8.97 14.51
N PHE A 6 -10.25 7.69 14.21
CA PHE A 6 -9.50 7.23 13.04
C PHE A 6 -10.47 7.07 11.87
N PHE A 7 -10.38 7.97 10.89
CA PHE A 7 -11.33 8.05 9.79
C PHE A 7 -10.65 7.71 8.46
N TYR A 8 -11.14 6.67 7.79
CA TYR A 8 -10.61 6.22 6.50
C TYR A 8 -11.67 6.33 5.43
N HIS A 9 -11.39 7.15 4.41
CA HIS A 9 -12.17 7.25 3.19
C HIS A 9 -11.19 7.50 2.03
N PRO A 10 -10.73 6.44 1.34
CA PRO A 10 -9.83 6.59 0.21
C PRO A 10 -10.60 7.03 -1.05
N HIS A 11 -9.87 7.49 -2.06
CA HIS A 11 -10.44 7.85 -3.36
C HIS A 11 -11.07 6.64 -4.08
N SER A 12 -12.12 6.92 -4.87
CA SER A 12 -12.97 5.92 -5.54
C SER A 12 -12.22 4.96 -6.48
N SER A 13 -11.06 5.37 -6.98
CA SER A 13 -10.20 4.56 -7.85
C SER A 13 -9.62 3.31 -7.18
N TYR A 14 -9.71 3.19 -5.85
CA TYR A 14 -9.39 1.97 -5.09
C TYR A 14 -10.60 1.07 -4.81
N GLU A 15 -11.82 1.47 -5.17
CA GLU A 15 -13.07 0.85 -4.72
C GLU A 15 -13.51 -0.38 -5.52
N VAL A 16 -12.60 -1.04 -6.25
CA VAL A 16 -12.94 -2.29 -6.93
C VAL A 16 -13.42 -3.36 -5.91
N ASN A 17 -13.03 -3.23 -4.63
CA ASN A 17 -13.59 -4.01 -3.50
C ASN A 17 -13.47 -3.22 -2.16
N PRO A 18 -14.44 -2.35 -1.82
CA PRO A 18 -14.29 -1.28 -0.81
C PRO A 18 -14.27 -1.74 0.64
N THR A 19 -14.51 -3.01 0.93
CA THR A 19 -14.50 -3.53 2.32
C THR A 19 -13.31 -4.46 2.58
N ALA A 20 -12.63 -4.91 1.51
CA ALA A 20 -11.63 -5.97 1.57
C ALA A 20 -10.26 -5.45 2.02
N GLN A 21 -10.05 -4.14 1.89
CA GLN A 21 -8.77 -3.48 2.11
C GLN A 21 -8.99 -2.19 2.91
N PHE A 22 -8.47 -2.14 4.13
CA PHE A 22 -8.47 -0.94 4.97
C PHE A 22 -7.04 -0.44 5.15
N GLY A 23 -6.87 0.85 5.47
CA GLY A 23 -5.57 1.43 5.85
C GLY A 23 -5.00 0.77 7.10
N LEU A 24 -4.21 -0.30 6.95
CA LEU A 24 -3.66 -1.08 8.07
C LEU A 24 -2.81 -0.23 9.03
N GLY A 25 -2.09 0.76 8.49
CA GLY A 25 -1.36 1.74 9.32
C GLY A 25 -2.32 2.48 10.26
N LEU A 26 -3.40 3.04 9.74
CA LEU A 26 -4.41 3.74 10.54
C LEU A 26 -5.06 2.80 11.59
N LEU A 27 -5.35 1.55 11.24
CA LEU A 27 -5.92 0.56 12.18
C LEU A 27 -4.93 0.13 13.27
N LYS A 28 -3.63 0.04 12.92
CA LYS A 28 -2.56 -0.20 13.88
C LYS A 28 -2.48 0.93 14.89
N LEU A 29 -2.49 2.19 14.42
CA LEU A 29 -2.50 3.37 15.27
C LEU A 29 -3.73 3.42 16.20
N ALA A 30 -4.91 3.04 15.69
CA ALA A 30 -6.11 2.91 16.50
C ALA A 30 -5.98 1.85 17.60
N THR A 31 -5.36 0.72 17.27
CA THR A 31 -5.07 -0.34 18.25
C THR A 31 -4.11 0.15 19.32
N TRP A 32 -3.07 0.89 18.92
CA TRP A 32 -2.08 1.44 19.83
C TRP A 32 -2.68 2.48 20.78
N ALA A 33 -3.45 3.44 20.27
CA ALA A 33 -4.16 4.42 21.08
C ALA A 33 -5.09 3.74 22.12
N LYS A 34 -5.78 2.68 21.73
CA LYS A 34 -6.65 1.91 22.64
C LYS A 34 -5.86 1.17 23.72
N GLN A 35 -4.71 0.58 23.38
CA GLN A 35 -3.83 -0.09 24.35
C GLN A 35 -3.21 0.87 25.36
N LEU A 36 -2.90 2.09 24.95
CA LEU A 36 -2.46 3.16 25.85
C LEU A 36 -3.58 3.65 26.79
N GLY A 37 -4.85 3.28 26.54
CA GLY A 37 -6.00 3.60 27.39
C GLY A 37 -6.86 4.76 26.88
N SER A 38 -6.63 5.27 25.67
CA SER A 38 -7.50 6.28 25.07
C SER A 38 -8.81 5.70 24.53
N SER A 39 -9.85 6.52 24.55
CA SER A 39 -11.12 6.19 23.89
C SER A 39 -10.97 6.35 22.37
N VAL A 40 -11.25 5.27 21.63
CA VAL A 40 -10.99 5.17 20.19
C VAL A 40 -12.25 4.80 19.43
N ARG A 41 -12.49 5.46 18.30
CA ARG A 41 -13.42 5.00 17.26
C ARG A 41 -12.72 4.93 15.92
N VAL A 42 -12.95 3.84 15.19
CA VAL A 42 -12.52 3.70 13.80
C VAL A 42 -13.76 3.78 12.92
N ILE A 43 -13.68 4.58 11.86
CA ILE A 43 -14.73 4.65 10.83
C ILE A 43 -14.09 4.33 9.49
N ASN A 44 -14.52 3.21 8.91
CA ASN A 44 -14.28 2.91 7.51
C ASN A 44 -15.46 3.44 6.70
N ALA A 45 -15.25 4.54 5.97
CA ALA A 45 -16.27 5.16 5.12
C ALA A 45 -16.03 4.87 3.63
N GLN A 46 -15.17 3.90 3.28
CA GLN A 46 -14.92 3.52 1.89
C GLN A 46 -16.21 3.13 1.16
N GLY A 47 -16.37 3.53 -0.11
CA GLY A 47 -17.56 3.27 -0.91
C GLY A 47 -18.75 4.21 -0.62
N ILE A 48 -18.68 5.06 0.41
CA ILE A 48 -19.75 6.00 0.73
C ILE A 48 -19.65 7.23 -0.18
N LYS A 49 -20.65 7.41 -1.05
CA LYS A 49 -20.69 8.48 -2.06
C LYS A 49 -21.43 9.74 -1.58
N ASP A 50 -21.49 10.74 -2.46
CA ASP A 50 -22.28 11.98 -2.31
C ASP A 50 -21.97 12.77 -1.03
N LYS A 51 -20.72 12.69 -0.55
CA LYS A 51 -20.24 13.36 0.67
C LYS A 51 -20.96 12.95 1.95
N LYS A 52 -21.79 11.89 1.92
CA LYS A 52 -22.49 11.36 3.10
C LYS A 52 -21.52 10.87 4.19
N TYR A 53 -20.28 10.53 3.80
CA TYR A 53 -19.23 10.17 4.72
C TYR A 53 -18.86 11.30 5.70
N LEU A 54 -19.06 12.57 5.32
CA LEU A 54 -18.77 13.71 6.20
C LEU A 54 -19.64 13.70 7.46
N ASP A 55 -20.89 13.26 7.34
CA ASP A 55 -21.83 13.19 8.47
C ASP A 55 -21.50 12.04 9.44
N MET A 56 -20.61 11.12 9.04
CA MET A 56 -20.10 10.07 9.92
C MET A 56 -19.02 10.60 10.89
N ILE A 57 -18.49 11.80 10.67
CA ILE A 57 -17.47 12.41 11.53
C ILE A 57 -18.12 12.87 12.84
N VAL A 58 -17.77 12.19 13.94
CA VAL A 58 -18.29 12.46 15.29
C VAL A 58 -17.39 13.39 16.09
N ASP A 59 -17.94 13.94 17.18
CA ASP A 59 -17.20 14.86 18.04
C ASP A 59 -16.04 14.15 18.75
N CYS A 60 -14.82 14.61 18.49
CA CYS A 60 -13.58 14.01 18.98
C CYS A 60 -12.50 15.06 19.34
N LYS A 61 -11.49 14.64 20.11
CA LYS A 61 -10.33 15.49 20.38
C LYS A 61 -9.36 15.50 19.19
N TYR A 62 -9.05 14.31 18.66
CA TYR A 62 -8.10 14.07 17.58
C TYR A 62 -8.77 13.35 16.41
N LEU A 63 -8.88 14.03 15.26
CA LEU A 63 -9.26 13.41 14.00
C LEU A 63 -8.00 12.96 13.26
N MET A 64 -7.85 11.65 13.09
CA MET A 64 -6.72 11.01 12.42
C MET A 64 -7.15 10.58 11.02
N LEU A 65 -6.55 11.20 10.00
CA LEU A 65 -6.77 10.89 8.59
C LEU A 65 -5.55 10.17 8.02
N TYR A 66 -5.79 9.24 7.10
CA TYR A 66 -4.74 8.51 6.40
C TYR A 66 -5.02 8.48 4.91
N GLY A 67 -4.01 8.77 4.10
CA GLY A 67 -4.12 8.65 2.65
C GLY A 67 -2.78 8.71 1.93
N CYS A 68 -2.84 8.41 0.65
CA CYS A 68 -1.78 8.63 -0.31
C CYS A 68 -2.10 9.85 -1.18
N LEU A 69 -1.25 10.14 -2.17
CA LEU A 69 -1.38 11.32 -3.01
C LEU A 69 -2.78 11.47 -3.63
N ILE A 70 -3.39 10.34 -4.02
CA ILE A 70 -4.69 10.38 -4.69
C ILE A 70 -5.86 10.74 -3.78
N ASP A 71 -5.66 10.61 -2.47
CA ASP A 71 -6.67 10.89 -1.45
C ASP A 71 -6.67 12.38 -1.04
N ALA A 72 -5.74 13.19 -1.55
CA ALA A 72 -5.59 14.60 -1.18
C ALA A 72 -6.88 15.44 -1.31
N PRO A 73 -7.71 15.29 -2.37
CA PRO A 73 -8.97 16.05 -2.48
C PRO A 73 -9.96 15.73 -1.35
N ILE A 74 -10.09 14.45 -1.02
CA ILE A 74 -10.96 13.98 0.05
C ILE A 74 -10.45 14.48 1.41
N ILE A 75 -9.15 14.39 1.66
CA ILE A 75 -8.54 14.89 2.90
C ILE A 75 -8.76 16.40 3.04
N ASN A 76 -8.60 17.16 1.97
CA ASN A 76 -8.85 18.61 1.96
C ASN A 76 -10.34 18.92 2.23
N GLU A 77 -11.26 18.14 1.66
CA GLU A 77 -12.69 18.28 1.90
C GLU A 77 -13.06 18.00 3.36
N ILE A 78 -12.58 16.89 3.92
CA ILE A 78 -12.81 16.52 5.33
C ILE A 78 -12.24 17.59 6.26
N SER A 79 -11.02 18.06 6.00
CA SER A 79 -10.37 19.07 6.82
C SER A 79 -11.10 20.41 6.77
N LYS A 80 -11.59 20.81 5.58
CA LYS A 80 -12.44 22.00 5.41
C LYS A 80 -13.78 21.86 6.14
N TYR A 81 -14.41 20.69 6.06
CA TYR A 81 -15.65 20.40 6.79
C TYR A 81 -15.41 20.53 8.30
N ASN A 82 -14.31 19.97 8.82
CA ASN A 82 -13.99 20.09 10.24
C ASN A 82 -13.74 21.54 10.67
N ARG A 83 -13.06 22.35 9.85
CA ARG A 83 -12.86 23.79 10.14
C ARG A 83 -14.18 24.54 10.32
N ILE A 84 -15.21 24.18 9.57
CA ILE A 84 -16.53 24.83 9.61
C ILE A 84 -17.37 24.28 10.77
N ARG A 85 -17.42 22.95 10.94
CA ARG A 85 -18.30 22.26 11.89
C ARG A 85 -17.69 22.06 13.27
N LYS A 86 -16.37 22.17 13.40
CA LYS A 86 -15.58 22.01 14.63
C LYS A 86 -15.85 20.68 15.35
N LYS A 87 -15.95 19.59 14.58
CA LYS A 87 -16.15 18.22 15.10
C LYS A 87 -14.94 17.71 15.87
N ALA A 88 -13.74 18.06 15.42
CA ALA A 88 -12.47 17.68 16.01
C ALA A 88 -11.70 18.91 16.48
N LYS A 89 -11.13 18.85 17.68
CA LYS A 89 -10.25 19.91 18.20
C LYS A 89 -8.95 20.03 17.40
N TYR A 90 -8.37 18.90 17.02
CA TYR A 90 -7.17 18.82 16.18
C TYR A 90 -7.37 17.83 15.03
N VAL A 91 -6.76 18.13 13.88
CA VAL A 91 -6.81 17.27 12.68
C VAL A 91 -5.39 16.90 12.29
N PHE A 92 -5.11 15.61 12.22
CA PHE A 92 -3.82 15.08 11.85
C PHE A 92 -3.95 14.23 10.60
N VAL A 93 -3.01 14.40 9.68
CA VAL A 93 -2.97 13.65 8.41
C VAL A 93 -1.67 12.87 8.36
N GLY A 94 -1.72 11.62 7.92
CA GLY A 94 -0.54 10.80 7.67
C GLY A 94 -0.74 9.80 6.54
N GLY A 95 0.21 8.87 6.41
CA GLY A 95 0.30 7.95 5.28
C GLY A 95 1.25 8.46 4.20
N PRO A 96 1.31 7.83 3.02
CA PRO A 96 2.24 8.21 1.96
C PRO A 96 2.14 9.68 1.53
N ILE A 97 0.99 10.33 1.72
CA ILE A 97 0.80 11.77 1.46
C ILE A 97 1.66 12.68 2.35
N GLY A 98 2.22 12.16 3.45
CA GLY A 98 3.14 12.91 4.33
C GLY A 98 4.35 13.50 3.60
N LYS A 99 4.79 12.86 2.51
CA LYS A 99 5.89 13.32 1.64
C LYS A 99 5.46 14.38 0.61
N SER A 100 4.19 14.78 0.59
CA SER A 100 3.62 15.64 -0.46
C SER A 100 2.73 16.75 0.14
N PRO A 101 3.26 17.59 1.07
CA PRO A 101 2.49 18.65 1.74
C PRO A 101 1.83 19.64 0.77
N GLU A 102 2.40 19.85 -0.40
CA GLU A 102 1.94 20.77 -1.44
C GLU A 102 0.55 20.43 -2.00
N PHE A 103 0.06 19.20 -1.80
CA PHE A 103 -1.28 18.76 -2.21
C PHE A 103 -2.35 18.99 -1.14
N LEU A 104 -1.95 19.44 0.05
CA LEU A 104 -2.85 19.66 1.18
C LEU A 104 -2.97 21.14 1.53
N ASN A 105 -4.17 21.55 1.92
CA ASN A 105 -4.38 22.86 2.52
C ASN A 105 -4.01 22.80 4.00
N LEU A 106 -2.74 23.07 4.28
CA LEU A 106 -2.16 22.98 5.63
C LEU A 106 -2.87 23.87 6.66
N ASN A 107 -3.53 24.97 6.24
CA ASN A 107 -4.30 25.84 7.13
C ASN A 107 -5.55 25.18 7.73
N ASN A 108 -5.97 24.03 7.20
CA ASN A 108 -7.14 23.29 7.69
C ASN A 108 -6.78 22.10 8.58
N ILE A 109 -5.49 21.82 8.78
CA ILE A 109 -5.00 20.70 9.59
C ILE A 109 -4.04 21.20 10.66
N THR A 110 -3.92 20.44 11.76
CA THR A 110 -3.00 20.74 12.85
C THR A 110 -1.58 20.29 12.50
N ALA A 111 -1.43 19.05 12.01
CA ALA A 111 -0.14 18.58 11.52
C ALA A 111 -0.27 17.53 10.41
N LEU A 112 0.74 17.51 9.54
CA LEU A 112 1.02 16.45 8.57
C LEU A 112 2.18 15.61 9.08
N VAL A 113 2.02 14.30 9.16
CA VAL A 113 3.03 13.36 9.67
C VAL A 113 3.64 12.57 8.51
N ASP A 114 4.94 12.79 8.28
CA ASP A 114 5.78 12.01 7.36
C ASP A 114 6.55 10.93 8.13
N GLY A 115 6.18 9.67 7.93
CA GLY A 115 6.82 8.51 8.53
C GLY A 115 5.93 7.74 9.50
N PHE A 116 6.51 7.22 10.59
CA PHE A 116 5.83 6.34 11.54
C PHE A 116 4.92 7.12 12.49
N GLY A 117 3.66 6.69 12.60
CA GLY A 117 2.65 7.39 13.40
C GLY A 117 2.55 6.90 14.85
N GLU A 118 3.21 5.80 15.19
CA GLU A 118 3.05 5.11 16.48
C GLU A 118 3.52 5.98 17.64
N ASP A 119 4.71 6.57 17.49
CA ASP A 119 5.28 7.50 18.48
C ASP A 119 4.50 8.81 18.54
N PHE A 120 3.88 9.21 17.42
CA PHE A 120 3.02 10.39 17.37
C PHE A 120 1.72 10.16 18.16
N VAL A 121 1.12 8.98 18.05
CA VAL A 121 -0.07 8.62 18.84
C VAL A 121 0.25 8.58 20.34
N GLU A 122 1.42 8.09 20.72
CA GLU A 122 1.89 8.11 22.11
C GLU A 122 2.02 9.54 22.65
N ASP A 123 2.62 10.44 21.87
CA ASP A 123 2.71 11.86 22.23
C ASP A 123 1.32 12.49 22.43
N LEU A 124 0.39 12.23 21.51
CA LEU A 124 -0.99 12.72 21.62
C LEU A 124 -1.73 12.16 22.83
N HIS A 125 -1.53 10.87 23.16
CA HIS A 125 -2.07 10.26 24.37
C HIS A 125 -1.61 10.98 25.63
N ASN A 126 -0.31 11.34 25.69
CA ASN A 126 0.29 12.09 26.79
C ASN A 126 -0.01 13.60 26.75
N GLY A 127 -0.86 14.06 25.83
CA GLY A 127 -1.29 15.46 25.72
C GLY A 127 -0.29 16.38 25.02
N ILE A 128 0.76 15.84 24.40
CA ILE A 128 1.76 16.59 23.65
C ILE A 128 1.22 16.86 22.25
N ILE A 129 0.98 18.13 21.92
CA ILE A 129 0.52 18.56 20.59
C ILE A 129 1.70 19.14 19.83
N ARG A 130 1.93 18.64 18.62
CA ARG A 130 2.89 19.18 17.65
C ARG A 130 2.12 19.68 16.43
N GLU A 131 2.59 20.77 15.83
CA GLU A 131 1.93 21.45 14.72
C GLU A 131 2.85 21.55 13.50
N GLY A 132 2.27 21.67 12.30
CA GLY A 132 3.01 21.80 11.04
C GLY A 132 3.39 20.46 10.40
N VAL A 133 4.48 20.43 9.64
CA VAL A 133 4.98 19.20 9.00
C VAL A 133 5.96 18.51 9.93
N ILE A 134 5.63 17.29 10.35
CA ILE A 134 6.38 16.53 11.36
C ILE A 134 6.97 15.30 10.69
N ARG A 135 8.29 15.12 10.83
CA ARG A 135 9.00 13.98 10.27
C ARG A 135 9.41 12.98 11.35
N ILE A 136 9.00 11.72 11.21
CA ILE A 136 9.26 10.62 12.13
C ILE A 136 9.84 9.43 11.33
N PRO A 137 11.13 9.48 10.97
CA PRO A 137 11.73 8.53 10.03
C PRO A 137 12.04 7.15 10.63
N LYS A 138 11.88 6.98 11.95
CA LYS A 138 12.14 5.74 12.67
C LYS A 138 11.24 5.64 13.88
N LEU A 139 10.98 4.41 14.32
CA LEU A 139 10.29 4.10 15.57
C LEU A 139 11.22 4.25 16.78
N LYS A 140 10.67 4.65 17.94
CA LYS A 140 11.37 4.62 19.24
C LYS A 140 11.68 3.20 19.70
N MET A 141 10.75 2.27 19.52
CA MET A 141 10.84 0.87 19.96
C MET A 141 10.99 -0.10 18.78
N HIS A 142 11.27 -1.38 19.06
CA HIS A 142 11.26 -2.42 18.04
C HIS A 142 9.83 -2.59 17.48
N ILE A 143 9.70 -2.93 16.18
CA ILE A 143 8.39 -2.97 15.50
C ILE A 143 7.39 -3.94 16.14
N ASP A 144 7.89 -5.00 16.79
CA ASP A 144 7.07 -6.00 17.47
C ASP A 144 6.52 -5.53 18.82
N GLU A 145 7.08 -4.46 19.40
CA GLU A 145 6.58 -3.87 20.65
C GLU A 145 5.29 -3.07 20.43
N TYR A 146 5.04 -2.65 19.19
CA TYR A 146 3.76 -2.05 18.80
C TYR A 146 2.77 -3.12 18.36
N PRO A 147 1.47 -2.94 18.63
CA PRO A 147 0.44 -3.93 18.33
C PRO A 147 0.29 -4.19 16.83
N TYR A 148 -0.36 -5.30 16.51
CA TYR A 148 -0.95 -5.51 15.19
C TYR A 148 -2.32 -4.82 15.06
N PRO A 149 -2.77 -4.54 13.83
CA PRO A 149 -4.06 -3.90 13.63
C PRO A 149 -5.22 -4.82 14.07
N LYS A 150 -6.02 -4.45 15.08
CA LYS A 150 -7.14 -5.29 15.52
C LYS A 150 -8.39 -5.07 14.66
N ARG A 151 -8.79 -6.08 13.88
CA ARG A 151 -9.97 -6.02 12.97
C ARG A 151 -11.29 -5.87 13.73
N GLU A 152 -11.35 -6.23 15.01
CA GLU A 152 -12.51 -5.96 15.88
C GLU A 152 -12.91 -4.47 15.90
N LEU A 153 -11.94 -3.55 15.73
CA LEU A 153 -12.20 -2.11 15.76
C LEU A 153 -12.98 -1.63 14.53
N LEU A 154 -13.03 -2.43 13.46
CA LEU A 154 -13.81 -2.14 12.26
C LEU A 154 -15.30 -2.48 12.42
N GLN A 155 -15.73 -3.08 13.54
CA GLN A 155 -17.14 -3.33 13.86
C GLN A 155 -17.93 -4.05 12.75
N GLY A 156 -17.28 -5.00 12.04
CA GLY A 156 -17.90 -5.75 10.95
C GLY A 156 -17.74 -5.14 9.56
N PHE A 157 -17.16 -3.92 9.44
CA PHE A 157 -16.84 -3.29 8.15
C PHE A 157 -15.50 -3.79 7.58
N TYR A 158 -15.43 -5.11 7.38
CA TYR A 158 -14.32 -5.83 6.75
C TYR A 158 -14.85 -7.01 5.91
N GLY A 159 -14.07 -7.48 4.93
CA GLY A 159 -14.46 -8.55 4.01
C GLY A 159 -14.69 -8.04 2.59
N GLY A 160 -14.91 -8.89 1.60
CA GLY A 160 -14.99 -8.50 0.19
C GLY A 160 -14.01 -9.32 -0.65
N ASN A 161 -13.85 -9.00 -1.94
CA ASN A 161 -12.92 -9.77 -2.77
C ASN A 161 -11.52 -9.11 -2.80
N ILE A 162 -10.49 -9.88 -2.47
CA ILE A 162 -9.08 -9.46 -2.66
C ILE A 162 -8.43 -10.10 -3.89
N PHE A 163 -9.06 -11.10 -4.50
CA PHE A 163 -8.55 -11.86 -5.63
C PHE A 163 -9.11 -11.33 -6.94
N ILE A 164 -8.41 -11.60 -8.04
CA ILE A 164 -8.90 -11.22 -9.37
C ILE A 164 -10.01 -12.16 -9.84
N LYS A 165 -9.87 -13.46 -9.58
CA LYS A 165 -10.91 -14.44 -9.91
C LYS A 165 -11.84 -14.62 -8.70
N ASP A 166 -13.14 -14.43 -8.93
CA ASP A 166 -14.17 -14.60 -7.90
C ASP A 166 -14.21 -16.03 -7.33
N GLU A 167 -13.79 -17.04 -8.10
CA GLU A 167 -13.73 -18.44 -7.64
C GLU A 167 -12.78 -18.67 -6.45
N PHE A 168 -11.81 -17.77 -6.23
CA PHE A 168 -10.92 -17.81 -5.08
C PHE A 168 -11.52 -17.14 -3.84
N ASN A 169 -12.56 -16.32 -4.02
CA ASN A 169 -13.21 -15.60 -2.94
C ASN A 169 -14.28 -16.45 -2.24
N LYS A 170 -13.85 -17.31 -1.33
CA LYS A 170 -14.73 -18.30 -0.65
C LYS A 170 -15.13 -17.92 0.77
N GLY A 171 -14.97 -16.66 1.17
CA GLY A 171 -15.23 -16.23 2.55
C GLY A 171 -14.78 -14.80 2.85
N ILE A 172 -14.54 -14.52 4.13
CA ILE A 172 -14.15 -13.18 4.59
C ILE A 172 -12.65 -12.99 4.37
N SER A 173 -12.29 -11.88 3.72
CA SER A 173 -10.91 -11.51 3.44
C SER A 173 -10.42 -10.31 4.25
N SER A 174 -9.10 -10.21 4.41
CA SER A 174 -8.42 -8.99 4.88
C SER A 174 -7.05 -8.86 4.22
N THR A 175 -6.41 -7.71 4.41
CA THR A 175 -4.97 -7.53 4.14
C THR A 175 -4.18 -7.78 5.42
N ILE A 176 -2.91 -8.23 5.34
CA ILE A 176 -1.92 -8.22 6.43
C ILE A 176 -0.56 -7.73 5.93
N LEU A 177 0.32 -7.36 6.87
CA LEU A 177 1.74 -7.08 6.63
C LEU A 177 2.58 -8.00 7.51
N THR A 178 3.57 -8.66 6.92
CA THR A 178 4.59 -9.42 7.65
C THR A 178 5.92 -8.69 7.69
N SER A 179 6.12 -7.66 6.87
CA SER A 179 7.30 -6.78 6.93
C SER A 179 6.94 -5.32 6.66
N LEU A 180 7.83 -4.42 7.07
CA LEU A 180 7.80 -3.00 6.78
C LEU A 180 8.99 -2.62 5.89
N GLY A 181 8.72 -1.87 4.82
CA GLY A 181 9.72 -1.35 3.90
C GLY A 181 10.29 -2.40 2.93
N CYS A 182 11.19 -1.94 2.08
CA CYS A 182 11.86 -2.75 1.07
C CYS A 182 13.37 -2.45 1.01
N TYR A 183 14.21 -3.48 1.10
CA TYR A 183 15.68 -3.36 1.06
C TYR A 183 16.24 -2.92 -0.32
N TYR A 184 15.39 -2.59 -1.28
CA TYR A 184 15.76 -2.23 -2.64
C TYR A 184 15.54 -0.75 -2.89
N HIS A 185 16.32 -0.18 -3.81
CA HIS A 185 16.38 1.26 -4.07
C HIS A 185 15.92 1.60 -5.49
N CYS A 186 14.79 1.00 -5.93
CA CYS A 186 14.24 1.26 -7.26
C CYS A 186 13.96 2.76 -7.42
N ALA A 187 14.43 3.37 -8.50
CA ALA A 187 14.48 4.82 -8.67
C ALA A 187 13.08 5.49 -8.73
N PHE A 188 12.03 4.71 -8.97
CA PHE A 188 10.64 5.14 -9.07
C PHE A 188 9.80 4.87 -7.80
N CYS A 189 10.32 4.10 -6.84
CA CYS A 189 9.50 3.54 -5.78
C CYS A 189 9.57 4.40 -4.50
N MET A 190 8.41 4.81 -3.96
CA MET A 190 8.36 5.56 -2.69
C MET A 190 8.75 4.74 -1.46
N SER A 191 8.51 3.42 -1.50
CA SER A 191 8.98 2.46 -0.48
C SER A 191 10.47 2.12 -0.68
N GLY A 192 11.06 2.50 -1.83
CA GLY A 192 12.44 2.21 -2.18
C GLY A 192 13.39 3.16 -1.46
N GLY A 193 14.37 2.60 -0.74
CA GLY A 193 15.29 3.42 0.06
C GLY A 193 14.70 3.96 1.35
N GLU A 194 13.61 3.38 1.85
CA GLU A 194 13.27 3.55 3.26
C GLU A 194 14.45 3.08 4.13
N THR A 195 14.97 3.97 4.96
CA THR A 195 16.05 3.68 5.92
C THR A 195 15.63 2.65 6.98
N PHE A 196 14.35 2.29 7.04
CA PHE A 196 13.77 1.42 8.04
C PHE A 196 13.06 0.22 7.39
N CYS A 197 13.81 -0.86 7.17
CA CYS A 197 13.28 -2.13 6.68
C CYS A 197 13.33 -3.19 7.79
N GLN A 198 12.17 -3.67 8.25
CA GLN A 198 12.09 -4.64 9.34
C GLN A 198 11.04 -5.72 9.08
N ASN A 199 11.30 -6.93 9.60
CA ASN A 199 10.38 -8.06 9.51
C ASN A 199 9.71 -8.26 10.87
N TYR A 200 8.38 -8.31 10.92
CA TYR A 200 7.68 -8.70 12.16
C TYR A 200 8.08 -10.12 12.56
N SER A 201 8.20 -10.43 13.86
CA SER A 201 8.44 -11.82 14.26
C SER A 201 7.31 -12.74 13.78
N MET A 202 7.64 -13.98 13.41
CA MET A 202 6.63 -14.97 13.03
C MET A 202 5.64 -15.27 14.16
N LYS A 203 6.08 -15.11 15.43
CA LYS A 203 5.20 -15.14 16.60
C LYS A 203 4.09 -14.08 16.50
N ARG A 204 4.46 -12.81 16.30
CA ARG A 204 3.49 -11.71 16.15
C ARG A 204 2.58 -11.90 14.94
N VAL A 205 3.13 -12.33 13.80
CA VAL A 205 2.35 -12.61 12.58
C VAL A 205 1.33 -13.72 12.83
N LYS A 206 1.73 -14.79 13.53
CA LYS A 206 0.85 -15.90 13.91
C LYS A 206 -0.29 -15.41 14.81
N GLU A 207 0.00 -14.59 15.82
CA GLU A 207 -1.00 -14.00 16.71
C GLU A 207 -2.02 -13.13 15.93
N GLU A 208 -1.55 -12.30 14.98
CA GLU A 208 -2.45 -11.50 14.12
C GLU A 208 -3.35 -12.40 13.26
N ILE A 209 -2.81 -13.47 12.68
CA ILE A 209 -3.56 -14.44 11.88
C ILE A 209 -4.59 -15.17 12.75
N GLU A 210 -4.21 -15.62 13.94
CA GLU A 210 -5.09 -16.28 14.90
C GLU A 210 -6.29 -15.40 15.27
N ASP A 211 -6.04 -14.11 15.56
CA ASP A 211 -7.08 -13.13 15.85
C ASP A 211 -8.05 -12.96 14.67
N CYS A 212 -7.51 -12.84 13.46
CA CYS A 212 -8.32 -12.73 12.26
C CYS A 212 -9.15 -14.00 11.99
N VAL A 213 -8.56 -15.19 12.21
CA VAL A 213 -9.25 -16.48 12.07
C VAL A 213 -10.43 -16.59 13.05
N ARG A 214 -10.29 -16.09 14.29
CA ARG A 214 -11.40 -16.06 15.26
C ARG A 214 -12.56 -15.16 14.81
N LEU A 215 -12.30 -14.19 13.94
CA LEU A 215 -13.32 -13.36 13.29
C LEU A 215 -13.86 -13.98 11.99
N GLY A 216 -13.48 -15.22 11.65
CA GLY A 216 -13.89 -15.89 10.41
C GLY A 216 -13.10 -15.48 9.17
N ILE A 217 -12.04 -14.68 9.30
CA ILE A 217 -11.20 -14.25 8.19
C ILE A 217 -10.27 -15.39 7.79
N LYS A 218 -10.39 -15.87 6.55
CA LYS A 218 -9.61 -16.99 6.01
C LYS A 218 -8.88 -16.69 4.71
N HIS A 219 -9.03 -15.46 4.21
CA HIS A 219 -8.43 -15.04 2.94
C HIS A 219 -7.55 -13.80 3.16
N PHE A 220 -6.28 -13.85 2.76
CA PHE A 220 -5.36 -12.74 2.97
C PHE A 220 -4.68 -12.21 1.70
N ARG A 221 -4.67 -10.88 1.58
CA ARG A 221 -3.68 -10.18 0.77
C ARG A 221 -2.48 -9.88 1.68
N ILE A 222 -1.34 -10.48 1.38
CA ILE A 222 -0.09 -10.14 2.04
C ILE A 222 0.51 -8.96 1.28
N SER A 223 0.47 -7.77 1.88
CA SER A 223 0.84 -6.50 1.23
C SER A 223 2.28 -6.09 1.49
N ASP A 224 3.15 -7.03 1.82
CA ASP A 224 4.58 -6.77 1.90
C ASP A 224 5.10 -6.25 0.56
N ASP A 225 6.00 -5.26 0.59
CA ASP A 225 6.65 -4.77 -0.63
C ASP A 225 7.41 -5.88 -1.37
N ASN A 226 7.91 -6.87 -0.61
CA ASN A 226 8.47 -8.10 -1.15
C ASN A 226 8.36 -9.26 -0.16
N ILE A 227 7.47 -10.22 -0.43
CA ILE A 227 7.28 -11.38 0.45
C ILE A 227 8.49 -12.34 0.45
N ILE A 228 9.26 -12.43 -0.66
CA ILE A 228 10.44 -13.30 -0.75
C ILE A 228 11.70 -12.55 -0.29
N ASN A 229 11.71 -12.16 0.99
CA ASN A 229 12.89 -11.55 1.60
C ASN A 229 13.94 -12.61 1.99
N LYS A 230 13.53 -13.65 2.72
CA LYS A 230 14.38 -14.77 3.17
C LYS A 230 13.62 -16.09 3.04
N LYS A 231 14.29 -17.13 2.52
CA LYS A 231 13.67 -18.46 2.27
C LYS A 231 13.04 -19.06 3.53
N ASN A 232 13.81 -19.19 4.63
CA ASN A 232 13.31 -19.80 5.87
C ASN A 232 12.09 -19.06 6.43
N ARG A 233 12.06 -17.73 6.30
CA ARG A 233 10.92 -16.91 6.74
C ARG A 233 9.67 -17.20 5.91
N LEU A 234 9.83 -17.38 4.60
CA LEU A 234 8.72 -17.76 3.73
C LEU A 234 8.21 -19.15 4.09
N GLU A 235 9.08 -20.11 4.40
CA GLU A 235 8.71 -21.45 4.87
C GLU A 235 7.91 -21.40 6.16
N GLU A 236 8.39 -20.68 7.18
CA GLU A 236 7.67 -20.49 8.45
C GLU A 236 6.29 -19.84 8.24
N LEU A 237 6.20 -18.83 7.36
CA LEU A 237 4.93 -18.21 7.01
C LEU A 237 4.00 -19.20 6.30
N CYS A 238 4.52 -19.99 5.36
CA CYS A 238 3.74 -21.01 4.66
C CYS A 238 3.19 -22.06 5.63
N ASP A 239 3.97 -22.49 6.61
CA ASP A 239 3.53 -23.44 7.64
C ASP A 239 2.37 -22.87 8.47
N ILE A 240 2.45 -21.59 8.88
CA ILE A 240 1.38 -20.90 9.62
C ILE A 240 0.10 -20.81 8.76
N LEU A 241 0.23 -20.36 7.50
CA LEU A 241 -0.92 -20.19 6.60
C LEU A 241 -1.60 -21.54 6.30
N LYS A 242 -0.80 -22.60 6.09
CA LYS A 242 -1.27 -23.97 5.91
C LYS A 242 -2.02 -24.49 7.13
N PHE A 243 -1.45 -24.32 8.33
CA PHE A 243 -2.06 -24.75 9.59
C PHE A 243 -3.45 -24.14 9.79
N TYR A 244 -3.62 -22.87 9.46
CA TYR A 244 -4.90 -22.16 9.58
C TYR A 244 -5.83 -22.34 8.37
N ASN A 245 -5.46 -23.14 7.37
CA ASN A 245 -6.20 -23.34 6.12
C ASN A 245 -6.55 -22.01 5.44
N ILE A 246 -5.54 -21.16 5.28
CA ILE A 246 -5.66 -19.83 4.69
C ILE A 246 -5.51 -19.90 3.18
N THR A 247 -6.32 -19.15 2.44
CA THR A 247 -6.04 -18.84 1.03
C THR A 247 -5.42 -17.45 0.92
N TRP A 248 -4.39 -17.26 0.11
CA TRP A 248 -3.70 -15.98 0.07
C TRP A 248 -3.14 -15.59 -1.29
N ARG A 249 -2.82 -14.30 -1.40
CA ARG A 249 -2.14 -13.67 -2.54
C ARG A 249 -1.05 -12.73 -2.06
N ALA A 250 -0.04 -12.51 -2.89
CA ALA A 250 1.03 -11.56 -2.58
C ALA A 250 1.64 -10.92 -3.83
N SER A 251 2.45 -9.89 -3.58
CA SER A 251 3.35 -9.32 -4.58
C SER A 251 4.79 -9.78 -4.33
N ILE A 252 5.52 -10.04 -5.41
CA ILE A 252 6.90 -10.51 -5.38
C ILE A 252 7.75 -9.60 -6.25
N ARG A 253 8.90 -9.18 -5.70
CA ARG A 253 10.02 -8.73 -6.49
C ARG A 253 10.79 -9.94 -7.00
N VAL A 254 10.96 -10.04 -8.31
CA VAL A 254 11.58 -11.21 -8.94
C VAL A 254 13.00 -11.44 -8.41
N LYS A 255 13.26 -12.70 -8.07
CA LYS A 255 14.58 -13.30 -7.86
C LYS A 255 14.60 -14.65 -8.59
N PRO A 256 15.79 -15.18 -8.92
CA PRO A 256 15.92 -16.58 -9.34
C PRO A 256 15.19 -17.49 -8.34
N SER A 257 14.24 -18.25 -8.86
CA SER A 257 13.24 -18.98 -8.08
C SER A 257 12.98 -20.32 -8.75
N SER A 258 12.89 -21.39 -7.96
CA SER A 258 12.61 -22.73 -8.46
C SER A 258 11.10 -23.02 -8.43
N VAL A 259 10.68 -23.99 -9.22
CA VAL A 259 9.29 -24.48 -9.25
C VAL A 259 8.86 -24.98 -7.86
N GLU A 260 9.77 -25.57 -7.10
CA GLU A 260 9.53 -26.12 -5.76
C GLU A 260 9.16 -25.05 -4.74
N MET A 261 9.75 -23.85 -4.85
CA MET A 261 9.37 -22.73 -3.98
C MET A 261 7.92 -22.30 -4.24
N TYR A 262 7.48 -22.29 -5.51
CA TYR A 262 6.09 -21.99 -5.82
C TYR A 262 5.14 -23.12 -5.40
N ARG A 263 5.56 -24.38 -5.48
CA ARG A 263 4.78 -25.51 -4.93
C ARG A 263 4.57 -25.38 -3.42
N LEU A 264 5.60 -25.01 -2.66
CA LEU A 264 5.47 -24.71 -1.24
C LEU A 264 4.42 -23.61 -0.97
N MET A 265 4.43 -22.54 -1.77
CA MET A 265 3.41 -21.48 -1.66
C MET A 265 2.01 -22.03 -1.94
N ILE A 266 1.83 -22.83 -3.00
CA ILE A 266 0.54 -23.46 -3.34
C ILE A 266 0.04 -24.34 -2.19
N GLU A 267 0.91 -25.17 -1.61
CA GLU A 267 0.57 -26.06 -0.50
C GLU A 267 0.15 -25.33 0.79
N SER A 268 0.52 -24.06 0.93
CA SER A 268 0.05 -23.18 2.00
C SER A 268 -1.17 -22.34 1.65
N GLY A 269 -1.74 -22.54 0.46
CA GLY A 269 -2.95 -21.88 -0.01
C GLY A 269 -2.73 -20.64 -0.87
N CYS A 270 -1.54 -20.45 -1.45
CA CYS A 270 -1.31 -19.38 -2.42
C CYS A 270 -2.05 -19.66 -3.72
N VAL A 271 -2.91 -18.73 -4.15
CA VAL A 271 -3.71 -18.87 -5.38
C VAL A 271 -3.40 -17.80 -6.42
N GLU A 272 -2.83 -16.68 -6.00
CA GLU A 272 -2.54 -15.55 -6.89
C GLU A 272 -1.20 -14.88 -6.53
N LEU A 273 -0.35 -14.67 -7.53
CA LEU A 273 0.92 -13.95 -7.39
C LEU A 273 1.02 -12.80 -8.38
N SER A 274 1.52 -11.66 -7.91
CA SER A 274 1.82 -10.50 -8.74
C SER A 274 3.32 -10.25 -8.77
N PHE A 275 3.92 -10.25 -9.95
CA PHE A 275 5.35 -10.06 -10.13
C PHE A 275 5.63 -8.63 -10.58
N GLY A 276 6.47 -7.91 -9.84
CA GLY A 276 6.95 -6.58 -10.23
C GLY A 276 8.00 -6.67 -11.33
N ILE A 277 7.54 -6.73 -12.58
CA ILE A 277 8.37 -6.88 -13.79
C ILE A 277 8.88 -5.53 -14.27
N GLU A 278 8.00 -4.54 -14.28
CA GLU A 278 8.20 -3.16 -14.75
C GLU A 278 8.45 -3.00 -16.25
N SER A 279 9.41 -3.74 -16.82
CA SER A 279 9.78 -3.66 -18.24
C SER A 279 10.35 -5.00 -18.75
N GLY A 280 10.15 -5.27 -20.04
CA GLY A 280 10.78 -6.35 -20.81
C GLY A 280 12.13 -5.96 -21.41
N ASP A 281 12.60 -4.72 -21.22
CA ASP A 281 13.90 -4.24 -21.69
C ASP A 281 14.92 -4.11 -20.54
N GLN A 282 16.10 -4.69 -20.71
CA GLN A 282 17.13 -4.70 -19.66
C GLN A 282 17.70 -3.31 -19.41
N PHE A 283 17.84 -2.48 -20.45
CA PHE A 283 18.39 -1.13 -20.32
C PHE A 283 17.46 -0.24 -19.49
N VAL A 284 16.15 -0.30 -19.71
CA VAL A 284 15.14 0.39 -18.88
C VAL A 284 15.21 -0.11 -17.43
N LEU A 285 15.23 -1.43 -17.20
CA LEU A 285 15.31 -2.00 -15.85
C LEU A 285 16.56 -1.52 -15.08
N ASP A 286 17.71 -1.48 -15.74
CA ASP A 286 18.97 -1.06 -15.13
C ASP A 286 18.93 0.43 -14.76
N ASN A 287 18.39 1.29 -15.63
CA ASN A 287 18.26 2.72 -15.37
C ASN A 287 17.21 3.04 -14.29
N LEU A 288 16.15 2.24 -14.18
CA LEU A 288 15.21 2.30 -13.08
C LEU A 288 15.78 1.75 -11.77
N GLN A 289 17.02 1.25 -11.79
CA GLN A 289 17.67 0.55 -10.67
C GLN A 289 16.78 -0.59 -10.15
N LYS A 290 16.02 -1.21 -11.06
CA LYS A 290 15.12 -2.28 -10.72
C LYS A 290 15.91 -3.51 -10.31
N GLY A 291 17.16 -3.71 -10.72
CA GLY A 291 18.04 -4.77 -10.19
C GLY A 291 17.52 -6.20 -10.40
N THR A 292 16.73 -6.40 -11.45
CA THR A 292 16.26 -7.70 -11.95
C THR A 292 16.78 -7.90 -13.37
N LYS A 293 16.81 -9.15 -13.84
CA LYS A 293 17.10 -9.45 -15.24
C LYS A 293 15.84 -9.83 -15.99
N VAL A 294 15.72 -9.43 -17.26
CA VAL A 294 14.59 -9.84 -18.13
C VAL A 294 14.41 -11.36 -18.13
N GLN A 295 15.50 -12.12 -18.23
CA GLN A 295 15.42 -13.58 -18.16
C GLN A 295 14.87 -14.09 -16.83
N TRP A 296 15.26 -13.50 -15.69
CA TRP A 296 14.72 -13.89 -14.38
C TRP A 296 13.22 -13.62 -14.30
N ASN A 297 12.77 -12.50 -14.87
CA ASN A 297 11.37 -12.13 -14.96
C ASN A 297 10.59 -13.19 -15.76
N THR A 298 11.11 -13.58 -16.94
CA THR A 298 10.53 -14.62 -17.79
C THR A 298 10.46 -15.97 -17.06
N ASP A 299 11.58 -16.39 -16.45
CA ASP A 299 11.69 -17.66 -15.73
C ASP A 299 10.74 -17.72 -14.52
N ALA A 300 10.60 -16.62 -13.77
CA ALA A 300 9.72 -16.57 -12.61
C ALA A 300 8.25 -16.78 -12.99
N ILE A 301 7.77 -16.13 -14.07
CA ILE A 301 6.41 -16.33 -14.58
C ILE A 301 6.22 -17.78 -15.02
N ARG A 302 7.13 -18.30 -15.86
CA ARG A 302 7.06 -19.68 -16.36
C ARG A 302 7.11 -20.71 -15.24
N ASN A 303 7.97 -20.51 -14.25
CA ASN A 303 8.09 -21.42 -13.11
C ASN A 303 6.86 -21.38 -12.21
N ALA A 304 6.27 -20.21 -11.97
CA ALA A 304 5.02 -20.08 -11.22
C ALA A 304 3.86 -20.78 -11.94
N LYS A 305 3.72 -20.59 -13.26
CA LYS A 305 2.71 -21.31 -14.07
C LYS A 305 2.96 -22.82 -14.08
N LYS A 306 4.20 -23.25 -14.29
CA LYS A 306 4.60 -24.66 -14.26
C LYS A 306 4.36 -25.33 -12.91
N ALA A 307 4.48 -24.58 -11.81
CA ALA A 307 4.17 -25.06 -10.47
C ALA A 307 2.66 -25.24 -10.24
N GLY A 308 1.82 -24.52 -10.99
CA GLY A 308 0.36 -24.55 -10.87
C GLY A 308 -0.23 -23.42 -10.03
N ILE A 309 0.42 -22.25 -9.95
CA ILE A 309 -0.20 -21.06 -9.33
C ILE A 309 -1.48 -20.72 -10.11
N GLY A 310 -2.61 -20.54 -9.41
CA GLY A 310 -3.93 -20.39 -10.03
C GLY A 310 -4.12 -19.11 -10.84
N PHE A 311 -3.33 -18.07 -10.56
CA PHE A 311 -3.30 -16.81 -11.31
C PHE A 311 -2.00 -16.04 -11.16
N VAL A 312 -1.36 -15.71 -12.27
CA VAL A 312 -0.05 -15.04 -12.35
C VAL A 312 -0.19 -13.70 -13.07
N ARG A 313 0.11 -12.62 -12.34
CA ARG A 313 0.08 -11.25 -12.87
C ARG A 313 1.49 -10.72 -13.11
N ALA A 314 1.69 -10.10 -14.26
CA ALA A 314 2.86 -9.25 -14.53
C ALA A 314 2.49 -7.79 -14.28
N LEU A 315 3.14 -7.14 -13.32
CA LEU A 315 3.02 -5.69 -13.10
C LEU A 315 4.07 -4.99 -13.96
N MET A 316 3.64 -4.14 -14.89
CA MET A 316 4.49 -3.43 -15.83
C MET A 316 4.16 -1.93 -15.80
N MET A 317 5.16 -1.11 -16.13
CA MET A 317 5.00 0.33 -16.26
C MET A 317 5.15 0.75 -17.72
N MET A 318 4.55 1.88 -18.07
CA MET A 318 4.67 2.52 -19.37
C MET A 318 4.92 4.02 -19.18
N GLY A 319 5.68 4.63 -20.07
CA GLY A 319 6.10 6.02 -19.99
C GLY A 319 7.22 6.25 -18.98
N THR A 320 7.98 5.22 -18.62
CA THR A 320 9.13 5.37 -17.73
C THR A 320 10.27 6.11 -18.43
N PRO A 321 11.14 6.82 -17.69
CA PRO A 321 12.39 7.30 -18.27
C PRO A 321 13.14 6.21 -19.02
N PHE A 322 13.79 6.60 -20.11
CA PHE A 322 14.54 5.73 -21.02
C PHE A 322 13.71 4.76 -21.87
N GLU A 323 12.38 4.77 -21.75
CA GLU A 323 11.50 4.01 -22.64
C GLU A 323 11.35 4.72 -23.99
N THR A 324 11.38 3.94 -25.07
CA THR A 324 11.15 4.34 -26.46
C THR A 324 10.10 3.44 -27.10
N TYR A 325 9.65 3.76 -28.33
CA TYR A 325 8.79 2.87 -29.09
C TYR A 325 9.41 1.48 -29.30
N ASP A 326 10.73 1.40 -29.51
CA ASP A 326 11.42 0.12 -29.66
C ASP A 326 11.37 -0.70 -28.36
N THR A 327 11.56 -0.07 -27.20
CA THR A 327 11.46 -0.80 -25.91
C THR A 327 10.01 -1.19 -25.60
N LEU A 328 9.01 -0.45 -26.10
CA LEU A 328 7.61 -0.88 -26.01
C LEU A 328 7.35 -2.14 -26.85
N GLU A 329 7.98 -2.28 -28.01
CA GLU A 329 7.92 -3.53 -28.79
C GLU A 329 8.61 -4.68 -28.03
N LEU A 330 9.74 -4.43 -27.36
CA LEU A 330 10.36 -5.43 -26.47
C LEU A 330 9.43 -5.81 -25.30
N ASN A 331 8.69 -4.87 -24.71
CA ASN A 331 7.69 -5.17 -23.70
C ASN A 331 6.59 -6.10 -24.26
N LYS A 332 6.09 -5.85 -25.48
CA LYS A 332 5.09 -6.71 -26.15
C LYS A 332 5.62 -8.11 -26.43
N GLN A 333 6.85 -8.21 -26.92
CA GLN A 333 7.53 -9.49 -27.14
C GLN A 333 7.66 -10.26 -25.82
N TRP A 334 8.15 -9.60 -24.76
CA TRP A 334 8.29 -10.21 -23.44
C TRP A 334 6.96 -10.74 -22.89
N ILE A 335 5.86 -9.99 -23.05
CA ILE A 335 4.53 -10.43 -22.62
C ILE A 335 4.13 -11.74 -23.31
N THR A 336 4.38 -11.82 -24.62
CA THR A 336 4.07 -13.02 -25.42
C THR A 336 4.94 -14.21 -25.01
N GLU A 337 6.22 -13.98 -24.72
CA GLU A 337 7.15 -15.03 -24.33
C GLU A 337 6.95 -15.55 -22.90
N ALA A 338 6.69 -14.64 -21.95
CA ALA A 338 6.47 -14.96 -20.56
C ALA A 338 5.07 -15.54 -20.31
N ASP A 339 4.09 -15.15 -21.12
CA ASP A 339 2.71 -15.61 -21.08
C ASP A 339 2.06 -15.52 -19.68
N PRO A 340 2.04 -14.34 -19.01
CA PRO A 340 1.30 -14.19 -17.75
C PRO A 340 -0.21 -14.28 -17.97
N ASP A 341 -0.98 -14.67 -16.95
CA ASP A 341 -2.45 -14.72 -17.05
C ASP A 341 -3.07 -13.32 -17.17
N MET A 342 -2.38 -12.30 -16.66
CA MET A 342 -2.77 -10.90 -16.80
C MET A 342 -1.57 -9.97 -16.74
N VAL A 343 -1.55 -8.97 -17.62
CA VAL A 343 -0.64 -7.82 -17.53
C VAL A 343 -1.38 -6.66 -16.88
N CYS A 344 -0.77 -6.09 -15.84
CA CYS A 344 -1.25 -4.88 -15.20
C CYS A 344 -0.31 -3.75 -15.57
N LEU A 345 -0.67 -3.06 -16.65
CA LEU A 345 0.06 -1.91 -17.15
C LEU A 345 -0.36 -0.65 -16.37
N LYS A 346 0.63 0.10 -15.88
CA LYS A 346 0.43 1.37 -15.20
C LYS A 346 1.23 2.47 -15.88
N ILE A 347 0.61 3.62 -16.08
CA ILE A 347 1.34 4.82 -16.54
C ILE A 347 2.25 5.27 -15.40
N PHE A 348 3.52 5.50 -15.71
CA PHE A 348 4.52 5.94 -14.77
C PHE A 348 4.19 7.35 -14.26
N VAL A 349 4.19 7.51 -12.94
CA VAL A 349 4.07 8.80 -12.27
C VAL A 349 5.29 8.96 -11.35
N PRO A 350 6.13 10.00 -11.54
CA PRO A 350 7.23 10.28 -10.63
C PRO A 350 6.66 10.84 -9.33
N TYR A 351 6.64 10.01 -8.27
CA TYR A 351 6.13 10.44 -6.97
C TYR A 351 7.16 11.28 -6.19
N PRO A 352 6.73 12.32 -5.44
CA PRO A 352 7.60 13.08 -4.55
C PRO A 352 8.42 12.20 -3.59
N GLY A 353 9.69 12.53 -3.41
CA GLY A 353 10.64 11.80 -2.56
C GLY A 353 11.19 10.51 -3.19
N THR A 354 10.99 10.29 -4.49
CA THR A 354 11.66 9.22 -5.25
C THR A 354 12.90 9.76 -5.96
N PRO A 355 13.94 8.93 -6.20
CA PRO A 355 15.13 9.38 -6.92
C PRO A 355 14.85 10.04 -8.28
N ILE A 356 13.86 9.55 -9.03
CA ILE A 356 13.47 10.15 -10.33
C ILE A 356 12.84 11.53 -10.13
N PHE A 357 11.94 11.69 -9.16
CA PHE A 357 11.32 12.99 -8.87
C PHE A 357 12.34 14.00 -8.35
N ASP A 358 13.26 13.58 -7.49
CA ASP A 358 14.24 14.49 -6.87
C ASP A 358 15.37 14.89 -7.85
N ASN A 359 15.63 14.06 -8.87
CA ASN A 359 16.73 14.29 -9.84
C ASN A 359 16.29 14.04 -11.29
N PRO A 360 15.25 14.73 -11.80
CA PRO A 360 14.62 14.38 -13.08
C PRO A 360 15.59 14.49 -14.26
N THR A 361 16.49 15.48 -14.27
CA THR A 361 17.53 15.65 -15.30
C THR A 361 18.46 14.44 -15.39
N LYS A 362 18.82 13.82 -14.26
CA LYS A 362 19.66 12.60 -14.23
C LYS A 362 18.99 11.45 -14.95
N TYR A 363 17.67 11.34 -14.83
CA TYR A 363 16.87 10.29 -15.45
C TYR A 363 16.32 10.70 -16.83
N LYS A 364 16.79 11.82 -17.40
CA LYS A 364 16.29 12.38 -18.66
C LYS A 364 14.76 12.62 -18.65
N CYS A 365 14.21 12.91 -17.49
CA CYS A 365 12.82 13.31 -17.30
C CYS A 365 12.70 14.83 -17.26
N LYS A 366 11.57 15.34 -17.75
CA LYS A 366 11.08 16.67 -17.43
C LYS A 366 9.85 16.51 -16.54
N LEU A 367 9.89 17.07 -15.34
CA LEU A 367 8.69 17.19 -14.52
C LEU A 367 7.86 18.33 -15.06
N LEU A 368 6.62 18.02 -15.45
CA LEU A 368 5.66 19.03 -15.84
C LEU A 368 4.93 19.55 -14.59
N PRO A 369 4.53 20.83 -14.55
CA PRO A 369 3.62 21.33 -13.52
C PRO A 369 2.33 20.49 -13.48
N LEU A 370 1.73 20.30 -12.31
CA LEU A 370 0.46 19.55 -12.20
C LEU A 370 -0.68 20.19 -13.01
N THR A 371 -0.62 21.51 -13.19
CA THR A 371 -1.56 22.30 -14.01
C THR A 371 -1.29 22.21 -15.51
N ASP A 372 -0.18 21.59 -15.91
CA ASP A 372 0.19 21.46 -17.32
C ASP A 372 -0.70 20.38 -17.98
N PRO A 373 -1.44 20.71 -19.05
CA PRO A 373 -2.35 19.78 -19.72
C PRO A 373 -1.65 18.54 -20.32
N ASN A 374 -0.33 18.55 -20.46
CA ASN A 374 0.48 17.41 -20.93
C ASN A 374 1.11 16.61 -19.78
N ASN A 375 0.84 16.96 -18.52
CA ASN A 375 1.36 16.22 -17.38
C ASN A 375 0.61 14.90 -17.16
N SER A 376 1.33 13.78 -17.32
CA SER A 376 0.85 12.42 -17.05
C SER A 376 0.70 12.11 -15.54
N ALA A 377 1.24 12.95 -14.66
CA ALA A 377 1.12 12.80 -13.21
C ALA A 377 -0.34 12.86 -12.75
N TYR A 378 -0.59 12.27 -11.58
CA TYR A 378 -1.92 12.17 -10.98
C TYR A 378 -2.62 13.53 -10.94
N ARG A 379 -3.80 13.59 -11.58
CA ARG A 379 -4.66 14.76 -11.52
C ARG A 379 -5.89 14.47 -10.67
N PRO A 380 -6.05 15.15 -9.53
CA PRO A 380 -7.17 14.94 -8.63
C PRO A 380 -8.55 15.37 -9.16
N ASP A 381 -8.61 15.92 -10.36
CA ASP A 381 -9.81 16.47 -11.01
C ASP A 381 -10.33 15.61 -12.18
N ASP A 382 -9.91 14.33 -12.24
CA ASP A 382 -10.23 13.37 -13.30
C ASP A 382 -9.74 13.75 -14.72
N SER A 383 -9.00 14.86 -14.89
CA SER A 383 -8.45 15.27 -16.19
C SER A 383 -7.20 14.47 -16.61
N GLN A 384 -6.84 13.43 -15.85
CA GLN A 384 -5.69 12.57 -16.18
C GLN A 384 -5.92 11.73 -17.45
N VAL A 385 -7.18 11.47 -17.81
CA VAL A 385 -7.54 10.71 -19.02
C VAL A 385 -7.18 11.48 -20.30
N THR A 386 -7.27 12.82 -20.28
CA THR A 386 -7.01 13.67 -21.45
C THR A 386 -5.54 14.06 -21.61
N ALA A 387 -4.72 13.90 -20.57
CA ALA A 387 -3.31 14.33 -20.55
C ALA A 387 -2.33 13.40 -21.28
N ASN A 388 -2.77 12.18 -21.64
CA ASN A 388 -1.90 11.10 -22.13
C ASN A 388 -2.19 10.71 -23.59
N ILE A 389 -2.88 11.56 -24.37
CA ILE A 389 -3.39 11.22 -25.72
C ILE A 389 -2.55 11.83 -26.86
N ASP A 390 -1.57 12.69 -26.59
CA ASP A 390 -0.73 13.31 -27.64
C ASP A 390 0.63 12.61 -27.84
#